data_AF-A0A937BFZ6-F1
#
_entry.id   AF-A0A937BFZ6-F1
#
_cell.length_a   1.000
_cell.length_b   1.000
_cell.length_c   1.000
_cell.angle_alpha   90.00
_cell.angle_beta   90.00
_cell.angle_gamma   90.00
#
_symmetry.space_group_name_H-M   'P 1'
#
loop_
_entity.id
_entity.type
_entity.pdbx_description
1 polymer ?
#
loop_
_entity_poly.entity_id
_entity_poly.type
_entity_poly.pdbx_seq_one_letter_code
_entity_poly.pdbx_strand_id
1 'polypeptide(L)'
;MKERLGRAAGTLAWWELRRFLYNGLVLLAGIASLTLVSSLADVPAGEDVVEPIAVLLFAFACNVCYTAGWLAELLRIVPAHWRRLLFWGGTLFSMGVALLPGMLWLGGAAYRWLMER
;
A
#
# COMPACT_ATOMS: atom_id res chain seq x y z
N MET A 1 -19.52 14.79 -27.37
CA MET A 1 -18.21 14.09 -27.28
C MET A 1 -17.18 14.85 -26.44
N LYS A 2 -16.88 16.13 -26.71
CA LYS A 2 -15.94 16.97 -25.93
C LYS A 2 -16.17 16.95 -24.40
N GLU A 3 -17.41 17.04 -23.96
CA GLU A 3 -17.75 17.04 -22.52
C GLU A 3 -17.43 15.71 -21.81
N ARG A 4 -17.50 14.57 -22.53
CA ARG A 4 -17.12 13.26 -21.98
C ARG A 4 -15.60 13.15 -21.83
N LEU A 5 -14.86 13.63 -22.84
CA LEU A 5 -13.39 13.64 -22.83
C LEU A 5 -12.84 14.55 -21.73
N GLY A 6 -13.41 15.75 -21.54
CA GLY A 6 -13.00 16.67 -20.48
C GLY A 6 -13.19 16.09 -19.07
N ARG A 7 -14.30 15.39 -18.83
CA ARG A 7 -14.53 14.70 -17.54
C ARG A 7 -13.56 13.54 -17.32
N ALA A 8 -13.34 12.70 -18.33
CA ALA A 8 -12.40 11.59 -18.23
C ALA A 8 -10.97 12.08 -17.94
N ALA A 9 -10.51 13.11 -18.65
CA ALA A 9 -9.21 13.74 -18.40
C ALA A 9 -9.11 14.31 -16.98
N GLY A 10 -10.17 14.95 -16.47
CA GLY A 10 -10.20 15.47 -15.08
C GLY A 10 -10.16 14.37 -14.02
N THR A 11 -10.81 13.23 -14.27
CA THR A 11 -10.70 12.06 -13.40
C THR A 11 -9.29 11.48 -13.43
N LEU A 12 -8.74 11.23 -14.63
CA LEU A 12 -7.38 10.70 -14.81
C LEU A 12 -6.33 11.58 -14.13
N ALA A 13 -6.36 12.89 -14.38
CA ALA A 13 -5.41 13.83 -13.80
C ALA A 13 -5.47 13.86 -12.27
N TRP A 14 -6.66 13.71 -11.69
CA TRP A 14 -6.82 13.67 -10.23
C TRP A 14 -6.15 12.46 -9.60
N TRP A 15 -6.34 11.28 -10.21
CA TRP A 15 -5.75 10.02 -9.74
C TRP A 15 -4.24 10.02 -9.99
N GLU A 16 -3.78 10.32 -11.21
CA GLU A 16 -2.35 10.30 -11.52
C GLU A 16 -1.52 11.29 -10.68
N LEU A 17 -2.03 12.49 -10.41
CA LEU A 17 -1.34 13.44 -9.53
C LEU A 17 -1.14 12.89 -8.10
N ARG A 18 -2.07 12.07 -7.63
CA ARG A 18 -2.05 11.49 -6.27
C ARG A 18 -1.35 10.14 -6.21
N ARG A 19 -0.99 9.54 -7.35
CA ARG A 19 -0.20 8.31 -7.41
C ARG A 19 1.15 8.49 -6.71
N PHE A 20 1.77 9.67 -6.85
CA PHE A 20 3.01 10.01 -6.14
C PHE A 20 2.83 10.00 -4.61
N LEU A 21 1.76 10.61 -4.11
CA LEU A 21 1.45 10.61 -2.68
C LEU A 21 1.17 9.19 -2.18
N TYR A 22 0.36 8.43 -2.91
CA TYR A 22 0.07 7.03 -2.59
C TYR A 22 1.34 6.17 -2.52
N ASN A 23 2.15 6.20 -3.57
CA ASN A 23 3.40 5.42 -3.64
C ASN A 23 4.38 5.85 -2.54
N GLY A 24 4.50 7.16 -2.27
CA GLY A 24 5.32 7.66 -1.18
C GLY A 24 4.88 7.16 0.19
N LEU A 25 3.58 7.19 0.48
CA LEU A 25 3.04 6.69 1.75
C LEU A 25 3.21 5.17 1.91
N VAL A 26 2.95 4.39 0.86
CA VAL A 26 3.15 2.93 0.87
C VAL A 26 4.64 2.59 1.00
N LEU A 27 5.53 3.33 0.33
CA LEU A 27 6.98 3.15 0.46
C LEU A 27 7.44 3.42 1.90
N LEU A 28 7.01 4.53 2.51
CA LEU A 28 7.34 4.85 3.91
C LEU A 28 6.83 3.77 4.88
N ALA A 29 5.61 3.27 4.66
CA ALA A 29 5.05 2.17 5.44
C ALA A 29 5.88 0.89 5.28
N GLY A 30 6.30 0.56 4.05
CA GLY A 30 7.17 -0.58 3.78
C GLY A 30 8.54 -0.45 4.45
N ILE A 31 9.19 0.72 4.36
CA ILE A 31 10.47 0.98 5.03
C ILE A 31 10.34 0.83 6.55
N ALA A 32 9.27 1.38 7.15
CA ALA A 32 9.02 1.23 8.57
C ALA A 32 8.84 -0.25 8.97
N SER A 33 8.08 -1.00 8.17
CA SER A 33 7.89 -2.44 8.37
C SER A 33 9.20 -3.21 8.31
N LEU A 34 10.00 -3.01 7.27
CA LEU A 34 11.32 -3.65 7.12
C LEU A 34 12.25 -3.30 8.28
N THR A 35 12.27 -2.03 8.71
CA THR A 35 13.07 -1.58 9.86
C THR A 35 12.67 -2.32 11.14
N LEU A 36 11.37 -2.52 11.39
CA LEU A 36 10.88 -3.28 12.54
C LEU A 36 11.30 -4.75 12.45
N VAL A 37 11.11 -5.39 11.29
CA VAL A 37 11.51 -6.78 11.08
C VAL A 37 13.01 -6.93 11.33
N SER A 38 13.85 -6.13 10.69
CA SER A 38 15.32 -6.22 10.83
C SER A 38 15.82 -5.92 12.25
N SER A 39 15.05 -5.19 13.07
CA SER A 39 15.43 -4.87 14.45
C SER A 39 14.99 -5.94 15.46
N LEU A 40 13.99 -6.76 15.12
CA LEU A 40 13.30 -7.66 16.07
C LEU A 40 13.42 -9.14 15.71
N ALA A 41 13.66 -9.43 14.44
CA ALA A 41 13.82 -10.79 13.92
C ALA A 41 15.30 -11.18 13.91
N ASP A 42 15.59 -12.38 14.38
CA ASP A 42 16.91 -12.99 14.27
C ASP A 42 16.91 -13.82 12.98
N VAL A 43 17.16 -13.15 11.84
CA VAL A 43 17.08 -13.77 10.50
C VAL A 43 18.46 -14.32 10.14
N PRO A 44 18.61 -15.64 9.91
CA PRO A 44 19.86 -16.22 9.45
C PRO A 44 20.26 -15.64 8.10
N ALA A 45 21.51 -15.19 7.95
CA ALA A 45 22.00 -14.67 6.68
C ALA A 45 22.07 -15.80 5.63
N GLY A 46 21.39 -15.64 4.48
CA GLY A 46 21.66 -16.46 3.29
C GLY A 46 20.48 -17.11 2.56
N GLU A 47 19.21 -16.85 2.93
CA GLU A 47 18.02 -17.42 2.23
C GLU A 47 17.22 -16.36 1.42
N ASP A 48 17.86 -15.35 0.85
CA ASP A 48 17.15 -14.07 0.63
C ASP A 48 16.87 -13.73 -0.85
N VAL A 49 16.26 -14.66 -1.61
CA VAL A 49 15.70 -14.34 -2.95
C VAL A 49 14.19 -14.16 -2.91
N VAL A 50 13.51 -14.79 -1.96
CA VAL A 50 12.04 -14.72 -1.83
C VAL A 50 11.58 -13.33 -1.38
N GLU A 51 12.34 -12.69 -0.49
CA GLU A 51 11.96 -11.41 0.13
C GLU A 51 11.95 -10.24 -0.87
N PRO A 52 12.98 -10.05 -1.72
CA PRO A 52 12.95 -9.01 -2.75
C PRO A 52 11.82 -9.22 -3.77
N ILE A 53 11.56 -10.48 -4.15
CA ILE A 53 10.47 -10.82 -5.08
C ILE A 53 9.11 -10.51 -4.46
N ALA A 54 8.89 -10.85 -3.19
CA ALA A 54 7.66 -10.55 -2.48
C ALA A 54 7.41 -9.04 -2.39
N VAL A 55 8.45 -8.24 -2.12
CA VAL A 55 8.37 -6.77 -2.10
C VAL A 55 7.99 -6.22 -3.48
N LEU A 56 8.60 -6.73 -4.55
CA LEU A 56 8.27 -6.30 -5.93
C LEU A 56 6.85 -6.68 -6.33
N LEU A 57 6.42 -7.92 -6.03
CA LEU A 57 5.05 -8.38 -6.28
C LEU A 57 4.03 -7.55 -5.50
N PHE A 58 4.34 -7.22 -4.25
CA PHE A 58 3.49 -6.34 -3.44
C PHE A 58 3.40 -4.93 -4.04
N ALA A 59 4.53 -4.33 -4.43
CA ALA A 59 4.54 -3.01 -5.07
C ALA A 59 3.72 -3.00 -6.38
N PHE A 60 3.83 -4.07 -7.18
CA PHE A 60 3.02 -4.26 -8.38
C PHE A 60 1.53 -4.37 -8.04
N ALA A 61 1.16 -5.24 -7.09
CA ALA A 61 -0.22 -5.44 -6.66
C ALA A 61 -0.86 -4.14 -6.14
N CYS A 62 -0.13 -3.35 -5.35
CA CYS A 62 -0.55 -2.02 -4.90
C CYS A 62 -0.92 -1.10 -6.08
N ASN A 63 -0.07 -1.05 -7.11
CA ASN A 63 -0.33 -0.23 -8.30
C ASN A 63 -1.52 -0.74 -9.13
N VAL A 64 -1.74 -2.06 -9.19
CA VAL A 64 -2.93 -2.66 -9.82
C VAL A 64 -4.20 -2.26 -9.06
N CYS A 65 -4.21 -2.41 -7.74
CA CYS A 65 -5.32 -1.99 -6.89
C CYS A 65 -5.60 -0.48 -6.98
N TYR A 66 -4.56 0.34 -7.02
CA TYR A 66 -4.68 1.78 -7.23
C TYR A 66 -5.37 2.11 -8.57
N THR A 67 -4.94 1.44 -9.64
CA THR A 67 -5.48 1.63 -10.99
C THR A 67 -6.95 1.20 -11.07
N ALA A 68 -7.34 0.16 -10.34
CA ALA A 68 -8.75 -0.25 -10.22
C ALA A 68 -9.63 0.87 -9.65
N GLY A 69 -9.11 1.71 -8.74
CA GLY A 69 -9.81 2.86 -8.19
C GLY A 69 -10.17 3.92 -9.24
N TRP A 70 -9.20 4.31 -10.10
CA TRP A 70 -9.50 5.18 -11.25
C TRP A 70 -10.53 4.50 -12.14
N LEU A 71 -10.34 3.22 -12.47
CA LEU A 71 -11.15 2.52 -13.48
C LEU A 71 -12.60 2.42 -13.04
N ALA A 72 -12.84 2.11 -11.75
CA ALA A 72 -14.17 2.08 -11.18
C ALA A 72 -14.88 3.43 -11.35
N GLU A 73 -14.17 4.55 -11.18
CA GLU A 73 -14.76 5.88 -11.37
C GLU A 73 -15.01 6.21 -12.85
N LEU A 74 -14.06 5.93 -13.75
CA LEU A 74 -14.23 6.18 -15.19
C LEU A 74 -15.37 5.37 -15.79
N LEU A 75 -15.48 4.10 -15.38
CA LEU A 75 -16.54 3.19 -15.80
C LEU A 75 -17.87 3.45 -15.08
N ARG A 76 -17.91 4.44 -14.16
CA ARG A 76 -19.10 4.80 -13.37
C ARG A 76 -19.65 3.66 -12.54
N ILE A 77 -18.80 2.71 -12.14
CA ILE A 77 -19.12 1.65 -11.18
C ILE A 77 -19.39 2.28 -9.80
N VAL A 78 -18.67 3.36 -9.48
CA VAL A 78 -18.79 4.12 -8.24
C VAL A 78 -19.09 5.59 -8.52
N PRO A 79 -19.82 6.29 -7.62
CA PRO A 79 -20.08 7.72 -7.77
C PRO A 79 -18.81 8.56 -7.61
N ALA A 80 -18.67 9.65 -8.38
CA ALA A 80 -17.50 10.52 -8.34
C ALA A 80 -17.20 11.14 -6.95
N HIS A 81 -18.22 11.33 -6.11
CA HIS A 81 -18.02 11.85 -4.76
C HIS A 81 -17.31 10.86 -3.80
N TRP A 82 -17.29 9.56 -4.15
CA TRP A 82 -16.56 8.53 -3.40
C TRP A 82 -15.06 8.54 -3.68
N ARG A 83 -14.60 9.30 -4.67
CA ARG A 83 -13.20 9.33 -5.11
C ARG A 83 -12.21 9.52 -3.95
N ARG A 84 -12.48 10.46 -3.03
CA ARG A 84 -11.63 10.70 -1.86
C ARG A 84 -11.62 9.50 -0.90
N LEU A 85 -12.78 8.90 -0.67
CA LEU A 85 -12.93 7.73 0.19
C LEU A 85 -12.19 6.52 -0.39
N LEU A 86 -12.31 6.28 -1.69
CA LEU A 86 -11.62 5.17 -2.38
C LEU A 86 -10.10 5.36 -2.37
N PHE A 87 -9.62 6.58 -2.60
CA PHE A 87 -8.20 6.89 -2.51
C PHE A 87 -7.66 6.65 -1.10
N TRP A 88 -8.26 7.25 -0.07
CA TRP A 88 -7.77 7.11 1.30
C TRP A 88 -7.97 5.70 1.86
N GLY A 89 -9.11 5.07 1.57
CA GLY A 89 -9.39 3.68 1.96
C GLY A 89 -8.38 2.71 1.34
N GLY A 90 -8.11 2.83 0.04
CA GLY A 90 -7.09 2.01 -0.64
C GLY A 90 -5.68 2.30 -0.16
N THR A 91 -5.37 3.56 0.15
CA THR A 91 -4.07 3.97 0.73
C THR A 91 -3.87 3.35 2.11
N LEU A 92 -4.83 3.51 3.02
CA LEU A 92 -4.78 2.96 4.37
C LEU A 92 -4.72 1.44 4.36
N PHE A 93 -5.50 0.79 3.49
CA PHE A 93 -5.43 -0.66 3.29
C PHE A 93 -4.03 -1.09 2.85
N SER A 94 -3.48 -0.46 1.82
CA SER A 94 -2.13 -0.79 1.30
C SER A 94 -1.04 -0.56 2.36
N MET A 95 -1.11 0.54 3.10
CA MET A 95 -0.20 0.81 4.22
C MET A 95 -0.34 -0.23 5.34
N GLY A 96 -1.57 -0.62 5.68
CA GLY A 96 -1.84 -1.65 6.67
C GLY A 96 -1.23 -3.00 6.29
N VAL A 97 -1.38 -3.40 5.03
CA VAL A 97 -0.74 -4.62 4.50
C VAL A 97 0.79 -4.48 4.51
N ALA A 98 1.33 -3.33 4.11
CA ALA A 98 2.78 -3.07 4.12
C ALA A 98 3.37 -3.17 5.53
N LEU A 99 2.66 -2.69 6.55
CA LEU A 99 3.08 -2.69 7.96
C LEU A 99 2.89 -4.05 8.65
N LEU A 100 2.10 -4.94 8.07
CA LEU A 100 1.69 -6.20 8.70
C LEU A 100 2.88 -7.05 9.17
N PRO A 101 3.94 -7.28 8.37
CA PRO A 101 5.11 -8.05 8.82
C PRO A 101 5.77 -7.44 10.07
N GLY A 102 6.08 -6.14 10.04
CA GLY A 102 6.68 -5.44 11.18
C GLY A 102 5.80 -5.47 12.43
N MET A 103 4.48 -5.35 12.27
CA MET A 103 3.52 -5.43 13.38
C MET A 103 3.48 -6.82 14.02
N LEU A 104 3.53 -7.89 13.23
CA LEU A 104 3.56 -9.27 13.75
C LEU A 104 4.82 -9.52 14.58
N TRP A 105 5.98 -9.08 14.09
CA TRP A 105 7.24 -9.20 14.83
C TRP A 105 7.26 -8.35 16.11
N LEU A 106 6.73 -7.13 16.06
CA LEU A 106 6.58 -6.27 17.23
C LEU A 106 5.69 -6.93 18.30
N GLY A 107 4.54 -7.49 17.89
CA GLY A 107 3.66 -8.20 18.80
C GLY A 107 4.32 -9.43 19.43
N GLY A 108 5.04 -10.23 18.64
CA GLY A 108 5.78 -11.39 19.12
C GLY A 108 6.91 -11.03 20.09
N ALA A 109 7.64 -9.94 19.84
CA ALA A 109 8.66 -9.44 20.75
C ALA A 109 8.06 -8.95 22.08
N ALA A 110 6.95 -8.20 22.02
CA ALA A 110 6.24 -7.74 23.22
C ALA A 110 5.70 -8.90 24.06
N TYR A 111 5.15 -9.94 23.40
CA TYR A 111 4.68 -11.14 24.07
C TYR A 111 5.80 -11.88 24.81
N ARG A 112 6.96 -12.09 24.16
CA ARG A 112 8.14 -12.73 24.79
C ARG A 112 8.59 -11.97 26.04
N TRP A 113 8.72 -10.65 25.93
CA TRP A 113 9.11 -9.79 27.04
C TRP A 113 8.15 -9.85 28.24
N LEU A 114 6.84 -10.01 27.99
CA LEU A 114 5.83 -10.14 29.06
C LEU A 114 5.92 -11.47 29.81
N MET A 115 6.34 -12.55 29.14
CA MET A 115 6.40 -13.90 29.72
C MET A 115 7.72 -14.21 30.42
N GLU A 116 8.80 -13.49 30.06
CA GLU A 116 10.14 -13.65 30.66
C GLU A 116 10.36 -12.75 31.90
N ARG A 117 9.35 -11.97 32.30
CA ARG A 117 9.31 -11.18 33.53
C ARG A 117 8.60 -11.92 34.65
#